data_AF-A0A497PHR3-F1
#
_entry.id   AF-A0A497PHR3-F1
#
_cell.length_a   1.000
_cell.length_b   1.000
_cell.length_c   1.000
_cell.angle_alpha   90.00
_cell.angle_beta   90.00
_cell.angle_gamma   90.00
#
_symmetry.space_group_name_H-M   'P 1'
#
loop_
_entity.id
_entity.type
_entity.pdbx_description
1 polymer ?
#
loop_
_entity_poly.entity_id
_entity_poly.type
_entity_poly.pdbx_seq_one_letter_code
_entity_poly.pdbx_strand_id
1 'polypeptide(L)'
;MAGSAVKIAVVKLGCIGTLPLLDIMIDERADRKDVEIRAFSSGSKMDTTSCEDVTRTVLAYRPDLVLLVSPNATLSGPTKARNALLSASIPTIAITDGPGQKAFMVKDEQGKKRPIQVEGLGFIVIPQDPMIGARREFLDPTEMVLF
;
A
#
# COMPACT_ATOMS: atom_id res chain seq x y z
N MET A 1 17.74 -6.66 27.17
CA MET A 1 18.16 -6.89 25.78
C MET A 1 17.41 -5.86 24.95
N ALA A 2 18.07 -4.92 24.29
CA ALA A 2 17.40 -4.06 23.33
C ALA A 2 16.94 -4.97 22.17
N GLY A 3 15.64 -5.14 21.98
CA GLY A 3 15.11 -5.89 20.85
C GLY A 3 15.62 -5.27 19.55
N SER A 4 15.86 -6.08 18.53
CA SER A 4 16.19 -5.58 17.19
C SER A 4 15.13 -4.58 16.72
N ALA A 5 15.55 -3.51 16.04
CA ALA A 5 14.64 -2.53 15.46
C ALA A 5 13.64 -3.22 14.51
N VAL A 6 12.38 -2.80 14.57
CA VAL A 6 11.30 -3.35 13.74
C VAL A 6 11.44 -2.82 12.32
N LYS A 7 11.59 -3.71 11.34
CA LYS A 7 11.71 -3.35 9.93
C LYS A 7 10.34 -3.15 9.29
N ILE A 8 10.09 -1.93 8.83
CA ILE A 8 8.84 -1.56 8.17
C ILE A 8 9.14 -1.27 6.69
N ALA A 9 8.50 -2.01 5.80
CA ALA A 9 8.54 -1.74 4.36
C ALA A 9 7.27 -1.00 3.92
N VAL A 10 7.44 0.19 3.35
CA VAL A 10 6.35 0.95 2.73
C VAL A 10 6.38 0.70 1.23
N VAL A 11 5.44 -0.11 0.73
CA VAL A 11 5.35 -0.53 -0.66
C VAL A 11 4.33 0.33 -1.40
N LYS A 12 4.83 1.22 -2.25
CA LYS A 12 4.10 2.26 -2.97
C LYS A 12 3.83 1.80 -4.41
N LEU A 13 2.60 1.38 -4.70
CA LEU A 13 2.18 0.92 -6.04
C LEU A 13 1.22 1.94 -6.66
N GLY A 14 1.71 2.78 -7.57
CA GLY A 14 0.95 3.93 -8.08
C GLY A 14 0.99 5.11 -7.11
N CYS A 15 -0.06 5.95 -7.14
CA CYS A 15 -0.14 7.15 -6.30
C CYS A 15 -1.57 7.39 -5.80
N ILE A 16 -1.70 7.66 -4.50
CA ILE A 16 -2.89 8.23 -3.83
C ILE A 16 -2.40 9.33 -2.89
N GLY A 17 -3.23 10.28 -2.51
CA GLY A 17 -2.83 11.44 -1.71
C GLY A 17 -2.19 11.08 -0.37
N THR A 18 -2.57 9.95 0.23
CA THR A 18 -1.99 9.49 1.51
C THR A 18 -0.58 8.90 1.33
N LEU A 19 -0.24 8.41 0.13
CA LEU A 19 0.96 7.63 -0.14
C LEU A 19 2.31 8.36 0.09
N PRO A 20 2.49 9.64 -0.29
CA PRO A 20 3.80 10.30 -0.26
C PRO A 20 4.45 10.38 1.12
N LEU A 21 3.66 10.46 2.20
CA LEU A 21 4.16 10.73 3.56
C LEU A 21 4.19 9.50 4.48
N LEU A 22 3.73 8.33 4.03
CA LEU A 22 3.54 7.15 4.90
C LEU A 22 4.83 6.62 5.53
N ASP A 23 5.95 6.71 4.83
CA ASP A 23 7.28 6.33 5.32
C ASP A 23 7.88 7.36 6.27
N ILE A 24 7.54 8.64 6.10
CA ILE A 24 8.10 9.73 6.90
C ILE A 24 7.28 9.95 8.18
N MET A 25 5.95 9.75 8.14
CA MET A 25 5.07 10.05 9.27
C MET A 25 5.29 9.17 10.51
N ILE A 26 5.99 8.04 10.37
CA ILE A 26 6.24 7.08 11.46
C ILE A 26 7.50 7.47 12.26
N ASP A 27 8.40 8.25 11.65
CA ASP A 27 9.66 8.70 12.24
C ASP A 27 10.04 10.07 11.65
N GLU A 28 9.29 11.10 12.04
CA GLU A 28 9.30 12.41 11.40
C GLU A 28 10.62 13.18 11.60
N ARG A 29 11.35 12.86 12.68
CA ARG A 29 12.66 13.44 12.99
C ARG A 29 13.84 12.52 12.67
N ALA A 30 13.57 11.30 12.20
CA ALA A 30 14.59 10.28 11.96
C ALA A 30 15.49 10.00 13.19
N ASP A 31 14.93 10.12 14.40
CA ASP A 31 15.66 9.94 15.67
C ASP A 31 15.31 8.62 16.38
N ARG A 32 14.32 7.88 15.86
CA ARG A 32 13.91 6.59 16.40
C ARG A 32 14.97 5.52 16.15
N LYS A 33 15.20 4.69 17.17
CA LYS A 33 16.15 3.56 17.15
C LYS A 33 15.46 2.22 17.20
N ASP A 34 14.15 2.22 17.38
CA ASP A 34 13.29 1.05 17.53
C ASP A 34 12.63 0.61 16.22
N VAL A 35 12.78 1.39 15.13
CA VAL A 35 12.24 1.10 13.80
C VAL A 35 13.28 1.32 12.70
N GLU A 36 13.22 0.52 11.64
CA GLU A 36 13.95 0.74 10.39
C GLU A 36 12.94 0.79 9.23
N ILE A 37 12.68 1.99 8.71
CA ILE A 37 11.65 2.21 7.69
C ILE A 37 12.32 2.35 6.32
N ARG A 38 11.83 1.63 5.31
CA ARG A 38 12.25 1.79 3.91
C ARG A 38 11.07 1.83 2.96
N ALA A 39 11.12 2.73 2.00
CA ALA A 39 10.13 2.82 0.93
C ALA A 39 10.58 2.07 -0.34
N PHE A 40 9.66 1.35 -0.94
CA PHE A 40 9.81 0.60 -2.19
C PHE A 40 8.71 1.08 -3.13
N SER A 41 9.03 1.44 -4.37
CA SER A 41 8.04 2.06 -5.26
C SER A 41 8.14 1.54 -6.69
N SER A 42 6.98 1.34 -7.32
CA SER A 42 6.86 1.10 -8.78
C SER A 42 6.69 2.41 -9.55
N GLY A 43 6.85 3.56 -8.89
CA GLY A 43 6.48 4.86 -9.42
C GLY A 43 4.98 4.94 -9.68
N SER A 44 4.60 5.51 -10.82
CA SER A 44 3.18 5.62 -11.22
C SER A 44 2.58 4.31 -11.76
N LYS A 45 3.39 3.25 -11.91
CA LYS A 45 2.96 2.00 -12.54
C LYS A 45 2.29 1.06 -11.55
N MET A 46 1.26 0.36 -12.02
CA MET A 46 0.53 -0.66 -11.26
C MET A 46 0.28 -1.94 -12.08
N ASP A 47 0.94 -2.06 -13.24
CA ASP A 47 0.93 -3.30 -13.99
C ASP A 47 1.61 -4.42 -13.20
N THR A 48 1.29 -5.66 -13.55
CA THR A 48 1.76 -6.83 -12.80
C THR A 48 3.28 -6.92 -12.74
N THR A 49 3.98 -6.62 -13.84
CA THR A 49 5.44 -6.73 -13.92
C THR A 49 6.09 -5.75 -12.96
N SER A 50 5.68 -4.46 -13.03
CA SER A 50 6.21 -3.43 -12.14
C SER A 50 5.94 -3.74 -10.66
N CYS A 51 4.74 -4.24 -10.33
CA CYS A 51 4.41 -4.62 -8.96
C CYS A 51 5.19 -5.85 -8.47
N GLU A 52 5.36 -6.86 -9.32
CA GLU A 52 6.12 -8.08 -9.01
C GLU A 52 7.61 -7.77 -8.78
N ASP A 53 8.21 -6.91 -9.60
CA ASP A 53 9.61 -6.51 -9.45
C ASP A 53 9.87 -5.80 -8.12
N VAL A 54 9.01 -4.85 -7.75
CA VAL A 54 9.09 -4.17 -6.45
C VAL A 54 8.86 -5.16 -5.31
N THR A 55 7.85 -6.03 -5.42
CA THR A 55 7.56 -7.04 -4.39
C THR A 55 8.75 -7.98 -4.18
N ARG A 56 9.46 -8.38 -5.23
CA ARG A 56 10.67 -9.21 -5.13
C ARG A 56 11.76 -8.54 -4.29
N THR A 57 11.96 -7.22 -4.44
CA THR A 57 12.94 -6.48 -3.63
C THR A 57 12.52 -6.37 -2.17
N VAL A 58 11.23 -6.22 -1.90
CA VAL A 58 10.66 -6.22 -0.54
C VAL A 58 10.85 -7.58 0.15
N LEU A 59 10.58 -8.67 -0.57
CA LEU A 59 10.79 -10.04 -0.05
C LEU A 59 12.27 -10.30 0.29
N ALA A 60 13.19 -9.80 -0.54
CA ALA A 60 14.63 -9.89 -0.26
C ALA A 60 15.05 -9.06 0.97
N TYR A 61 14.37 -7.94 1.22
CA TYR A 61 14.62 -7.08 2.39
C TYR A 61 14.20 -7.72 3.72
N ARG A 62 13.22 -8.64 3.70
CA ARG A 62 12.66 -9.35 4.88
C ARG A 62 12.19 -8.39 5.99
N PRO A 63 11.18 -7.55 5.71
CA PRO A 63 10.58 -6.68 6.72
C PRO A 63 9.74 -7.48 7.73
N ASP A 64 9.57 -6.93 8.93
CA ASP A 64 8.67 -7.45 9.96
C ASP A 64 7.21 -7.02 9.73
N LEU A 65 7.02 -5.88 9.04
CA LEU A 65 5.71 -5.35 8.68
C LEU A 65 5.77 -4.68 7.30
N VAL A 66 4.72 -4.89 6.50
CA VAL A 66 4.55 -4.22 5.20
C VAL A 66 3.33 -3.31 5.20
N LEU A 67 3.51 -2.06 4.82
CA LEU A 67 2.44 -1.14 4.46
C LEU A 67 2.31 -1.14 2.93
N LEU A 68 1.33 -1.85 2.39
CA LEU A 68 1.10 -1.97 0.94
C LEU A 68 0.06 -0.95 0.51
N VAL A 69 0.46 0.04 -0.29
CA VAL A 69 -0.36 1.21 -0.62
C VAL A 69 -0.62 1.23 -2.12
N SER A 70 -1.89 1.31 -2.51
CA SER A 70 -2.26 1.41 -3.93
C SER A 70 -3.63 2.06 -4.12
N PRO A 71 -3.82 2.88 -5.17
CA PRO A 71 -5.16 3.18 -5.65
C PRO A 71 -5.82 1.89 -6.10
N ASN A 72 -7.07 1.70 -5.72
CA ASN A 72 -7.88 0.54 -6.02
C ASN A 72 -7.15 -0.82 -5.84
N ALA A 73 -7.14 -1.31 -4.60
CA ALA A 73 -6.52 -2.60 -4.25
C ALA A 73 -7.09 -3.83 -4.97
N THR A 74 -8.18 -3.72 -5.75
CA THR A 74 -8.70 -4.84 -6.56
C THR A 74 -7.92 -5.04 -7.87
N LEU A 75 -7.02 -4.13 -8.23
CA LEU A 75 -6.24 -4.25 -9.46
C LEU A 75 -5.28 -5.44 -9.40
N SER A 76 -4.94 -6.00 -10.57
CA SER A 76 -4.17 -7.23 -10.69
C SER A 76 -2.77 -7.12 -10.09
N GLY A 77 -2.07 -6.00 -10.30
CA GLY A 77 -0.75 -5.72 -9.72
C GLY A 77 -0.77 -5.73 -8.17
N PRO A 78 -1.56 -4.85 -7.52
CA PRO A 78 -1.71 -4.84 -6.06
C PRO A 78 -2.19 -6.17 -5.48
N THR A 79 -3.11 -6.86 -6.16
CA THR A 79 -3.60 -8.18 -5.71
C THR A 79 -2.48 -9.22 -5.69
N LYS A 80 -1.65 -9.28 -6.75
CA LYS A 80 -0.52 -10.20 -6.81
C LYS A 80 0.55 -9.87 -5.76
N ALA A 81 0.88 -8.58 -5.60
CA ALA A 81 1.82 -8.13 -4.57
C ALA A 81 1.36 -8.57 -3.17
N ARG A 82 0.09 -8.31 -2.84
CA ARG A 82 -0.53 -8.75 -1.59
C ARG A 82 -0.43 -10.27 -1.39
N ASN A 83 -0.80 -11.05 -2.39
CA ASN A 83 -0.77 -12.51 -2.29
C ASN A 83 0.66 -13.06 -2.10
N ALA A 84 1.65 -12.46 -2.76
CA ALA A 84 3.05 -12.84 -2.60
C ALA A 84 3.58 -12.55 -1.18
N LEU A 85 3.22 -11.40 -0.60
CA LEU A 85 3.59 -11.02 0.77
C LEU A 85 2.96 -11.95 1.81
N LEU A 86 1.67 -12.28 1.63
CA LEU A 86 0.97 -13.23 2.51
C LEU A 86 1.52 -14.65 2.37
N SER A 87 1.88 -15.08 1.16
CA SER A 87 2.51 -16.39 0.94
C SER A 87 3.88 -16.50 1.62
N ALA A 88 4.58 -15.37 1.76
CA ALA A 88 5.82 -15.26 2.52
C ALA A 88 5.61 -15.13 4.04
N SER A 89 4.35 -15.19 4.52
CA SER A 89 3.97 -15.02 5.93
C SER A 89 4.42 -13.69 6.54
N ILE A 90 4.49 -12.63 5.72
CA ILE A 90 4.85 -11.29 6.19
C ILE A 90 3.57 -10.53 6.56
N PRO A 91 3.42 -10.05 7.81
CA PRO A 91 2.30 -9.21 8.21
C PRO A 91 2.17 -8.00 7.29
N THR A 92 0.99 -7.84 6.70
CA THR A 92 0.74 -6.81 5.67
C THR A 92 -0.49 -6.00 6.02
N ILE A 93 -0.38 -4.68 6.00
CA ILE A 93 -1.51 -3.75 6.07
C ILE A 93 -1.69 -3.12 4.69
N ALA A 94 -2.81 -3.40 4.05
CA ALA A 94 -3.13 -2.83 2.74
C ALA A 94 -3.89 -1.50 2.88
N ILE A 95 -3.38 -0.44 2.27
CA ILE A 95 -3.94 0.91 2.31
C ILE A 95 -4.45 1.27 0.91
N THR A 96 -5.72 1.66 0.82
CA THR A 96 -6.38 1.91 -0.47
C THR A 96 -7.46 2.98 -0.40
N ASP A 97 -7.95 3.40 -1.56
CA ASP A 97 -9.00 4.39 -1.76
C ASP A 97 -10.42 3.77 -1.70
N GLY A 98 -11.44 4.60 -1.88
CA GLY A 98 -12.85 4.18 -1.89
C GLY A 98 -13.15 3.00 -2.83
N PRO A 99 -12.76 3.03 -4.12
CA PRO A 99 -12.92 1.90 -5.05
C PRO A 99 -12.30 0.58 -4.54
N GLY A 100 -11.12 0.66 -3.92
CA GLY A 100 -10.40 -0.49 -3.37
C GLY A 100 -11.10 -1.19 -2.21
N GLN A 101 -12.11 -0.58 -1.59
CA GLN A 101 -12.89 -1.18 -0.50
C GLN A 101 -13.45 -2.57 -0.84
N LYS A 102 -13.79 -2.81 -2.11
CA LYS A 102 -14.34 -4.09 -2.59
C LYS A 102 -13.34 -5.26 -2.41
N ALA A 103 -12.04 -4.97 -2.36
CA ALA A 103 -11.01 -5.98 -2.16
C ALA A 103 -11.01 -6.57 -0.73
N PHE A 104 -11.62 -5.86 0.23
CA PHE A 104 -11.57 -6.19 1.65
C PHE A 104 -12.94 -6.25 2.30
N MET A 105 -14.01 -5.85 1.61
CA MET A 105 -15.37 -5.88 2.14
C MET A 105 -16.31 -6.66 1.24
N VAL A 106 -16.98 -7.65 1.82
CA VAL A 106 -18.03 -8.46 1.17
C VAL A 106 -19.39 -8.02 1.70
N LYS A 107 -20.41 -8.00 0.86
CA LYS A 107 -21.79 -7.79 1.30
C LYS A 107 -22.34 -9.13 1.79
N ASP A 108 -22.89 -9.17 3.01
CA ASP A 108 -23.67 -10.32 3.46
C ASP A 108 -25.02 -10.40 2.72
N GLU A 109 -25.77 -11.47 2.98
CA GLU A 109 -27.12 -11.71 2.42
C GLU A 109 -28.11 -10.59 2.76
N GLN A 110 -27.83 -9.77 3.78
CA GLN A 110 -28.64 -8.63 4.23
C GLN A 110 -28.10 -7.30 3.66
N GLY A 111 -27.11 -7.34 2.77
CA GLY A 111 -26.52 -6.16 2.13
C GLY A 111 -25.52 -5.40 3.01
N LYS A 112 -25.17 -5.90 4.20
CA LYS A 112 -24.24 -5.23 5.12
C LYS A 112 -22.80 -5.56 4.71
N LYS A 113 -21.96 -4.52 4.58
CA LYS A 113 -20.52 -4.68 4.29
C LYS A 113 -19.81 -5.26 5.52
N ARG A 114 -19.17 -6.41 5.36
CA ARG A 114 -18.33 -7.06 6.38
C ARG A 114 -16.89 -7.18 5.88
N PRO A 115 -15.88 -6.98 6.75
CA PRO A 115 -14.49 -7.16 6.39
C PRO A 115 -14.20 -8.65 6.10
N ILE A 116 -13.40 -8.90 5.06
CA ILE A 116 -12.80 -10.22 4.84
C ILE A 116 -11.67 -10.36 5.85
N GLN A 117 -11.76 -11.38 6.70
CA GLN A 117 -10.67 -11.73 7.60
C GLN A 117 -9.74 -12.71 6.89
N VAL A 118 -8.52 -12.26 6.64
CA VAL A 118 -7.42 -13.10 6.13
C VAL A 118 -6.30 -13.01 7.14
N GLU A 119 -5.76 -14.16 7.56
CA GLU A 119 -4.65 -14.20 8.51
C GLU A 119 -3.43 -13.47 7.94
N GLY A 120 -2.76 -12.65 8.77
CA GLY A 120 -1.62 -11.84 8.35
C GLY A 120 -1.95 -10.60 7.50
N LEU A 121 -3.23 -10.33 7.22
CA LEU A 121 -3.68 -9.18 6.43
C LEU A 121 -4.57 -8.22 7.24
N GLY A 122 -4.08 -7.00 7.46
CA GLY A 122 -4.88 -5.84 7.83
C GLY A 122 -5.21 -4.98 6.62
N PHE A 123 -6.16 -4.04 6.77
CA PHE A 123 -6.41 -3.05 5.73
C PHE A 123 -6.93 -1.72 6.30
N ILE A 124 -6.65 -0.64 5.56
CA ILE A 124 -7.15 0.71 5.79
C ILE A 124 -7.73 1.22 4.48
N VAL A 125 -9.00 1.63 4.50
CA VAL A 125 -9.66 2.25 3.35
C VAL A 125 -9.82 3.73 3.65
N ILE A 126 -9.40 4.59 2.72
CA ILE A 126 -9.48 6.04 2.81
C ILE A 126 -10.43 6.52 1.70
N PRO A 127 -11.75 6.61 1.97
CA PRO A 127 -12.72 7.00 0.95
C PRO A 127 -12.54 8.44 0.46
N GLN A 128 -11.87 9.28 1.26
CA GLN A 128 -11.57 10.69 0.98
C GLN A 128 -10.22 10.89 0.29
N ASP A 129 -9.66 9.84 -0.31
CA ASP A 129 -8.48 9.91 -1.16
C ASP A 129 -8.93 9.71 -2.62
N PRO A 130 -9.42 10.79 -3.29
CA PRO A 130 -10.04 10.68 -4.59
C PRO A 130 -9.01 10.47 -5.70
N MET A 131 -9.44 9.74 -6.74
CA MET A 131 -8.67 9.67 -7.98
C MET A 131 -8.69 11.03 -8.68
N ILE A 132 -7.49 11.52 -9.04
CA ILE A 132 -7.31 12.72 -9.83
C ILE A 132 -7.98 12.61 -11.21
N GLY A 133 -8.34 13.75 -11.80
CA GLY A 133 -8.89 13.85 -13.15
C GLY A 133 -7.89 13.52 -14.26
N ALA A 134 -7.46 12.25 -14.36
CA ALA A 134 -6.42 11.77 -15.26
C ALA A 134 -6.84 11.77 -16.75
N ARG A 135 -6.94 12.96 -17.34
CA ARG A 135 -7.14 13.20 -18.78
C ARG A 135 -5.86 13.77 -19.37
N ARG A 136 -5.43 13.25 -20.52
CA ARG A 136 -4.15 13.62 -21.15
C ARG A 136 -4.09 15.11 -21.49
N GLU A 137 -5.24 15.69 -21.79
CA GLU A 137 -5.42 17.09 -22.20
C GLU A 137 -5.38 18.07 -21.02
N PHE A 138 -5.51 17.57 -19.79
CA PHE A 138 -5.61 18.39 -18.57
C PHE A 138 -4.46 18.12 -17.60
N LEU A 139 -4.17 16.84 -17.36
CA LEU A 139 -3.26 16.42 -16.31
C LEU A 139 -1.82 16.38 -16.81
N ASP A 140 -1.16 17.54 -16.75
CA ASP A 140 0.29 17.64 -16.88
C ASP A 140 0.98 17.40 -15.52
N PRO A 141 2.33 17.34 -15.46
CA PRO A 141 3.05 17.18 -14.20
C PRO A 141 2.77 18.30 -13.18
N THR A 142 2.50 19.52 -13.63
CA THR A 142 2.21 20.66 -12.75
C THR A 142 0.88 20.46 -12.04
N GLU A 143 -0.19 20.20 -12.80
CA GLU A 143 -1.52 19.95 -12.27
C GLU A 143 -1.55 18.71 -11.35
N MET A 144 -0.76 17.67 -11.68
CA MET A 144 -0.63 16.49 -10.84
C MET A 144 -0.09 16.79 -9.44
N VAL A 145 0.83 17.75 -9.31
CA VAL A 145 1.41 18.15 -8.01
C VAL A 145 0.51 19.12 -7.25
N LEU A 146 -0.30 19.91 -7.96
CA LEU A 146 -1.23 20.86 -7.34
C LEU A 146 -2.42 20.18 -6.67
N PHE A 147 -2.85 19.04 -7.21
CA PHE A 147 -3.89 18.20 -6.65
C PHE A 147 -3.42 17.40 -5.43
#